data_AF-A0A259RUX8-F1
#
_entry.id   AF-A0A259RUX8-F1
#
_cell.length_a   1.000
_cell.length_b   1.000
_cell.length_c   1.000
_cell.angle_alpha   90.00
_cell.angle_beta   90.00
_cell.angle_gamma   90.00
#
_symmetry.space_group_name_H-M   'P 1'
#
loop_
_entity.id
_entity.type
_entity.pdbx_description
1 polymer ?
#
loop_
_entity_poly.entity_id
_entity_poly.type
_entity_poly.pdbx_seq_one_letter_code
_entity_poly.pdbx_strand_id
1 'polypeptide(L)'
;MDRLAALADILPPLPPAPLPPAPWWQTPLPWLALVVVLAVCVWVLLGWRRGRVWRLLRAQARAVLQRETQGPQTPQLTTELTTQLATHLAAQLRLALPEAGWPQPLRTAFDALRFAPASAEAPITLKAAAQTLETAATQALRAAWWGRARAHAAFVHSLQHVALKAVQ
;
A
#
# COMPACT_ATOMS: atom_id res chain seq x y z
N MET A 1 -25.37 -53.09 71.97
CA MET A 1 -25.85 -52.24 70.85
C MET A 1 -24.67 -51.89 69.95
N ASP A 2 -23.89 -52.89 69.50
CA ASP A 2 -22.49 -52.66 69.07
C ASP A 2 -22.18 -53.20 67.66
N ARG A 3 -23.20 -53.62 66.90
CA ARG A 3 -23.00 -54.19 65.55
C ARG A 3 -22.91 -53.16 64.43
N LEU A 4 -23.29 -51.91 64.69
CA LEU A 4 -23.21 -50.83 63.69
C LEU A 4 -21.80 -50.21 63.61
N ALA A 5 -21.02 -50.24 64.70
CA ALA A 5 -19.65 -49.74 64.70
C ALA A 5 -18.70 -50.61 63.86
N ALA A 6 -18.93 -51.93 63.83
CA ALA A 6 -18.12 -52.88 63.05
C ALA A 6 -18.32 -52.77 61.53
N LEU A 7 -19.42 -52.16 61.05
CA LEU A 7 -19.68 -51.96 59.62
C LEU A 7 -19.02 -50.70 59.06
N ALA A 8 -18.70 -49.72 59.91
CA ALA A 8 -17.99 -48.51 59.48
C ALA A 8 -16.50 -48.80 59.16
N ASP A 9 -15.94 -49.87 59.70
CA ASP A 9 -14.51 -50.21 59.60
C ASP A 9 -14.17 -51.03 58.32
N ILE A 10 -15.19 -51.52 57.59
CA ILE A 10 -15.04 -52.32 56.37
C ILE A 10 -15.19 -51.47 55.10
N LEU A 11 -15.59 -50.21 55.21
CA LEU A 11 -15.78 -49.33 54.06
C LEU A 11 -14.42 -48.79 53.58
N PRO A 12 -13.96 -49.15 52.36
CA PRO A 12 -12.75 -48.57 51.80
C PRO A 12 -12.92 -47.04 51.67
N PRO A 13 -11.85 -46.26 51.87
CA PRO A 13 -11.93 -44.81 51.75
C PRO A 13 -12.42 -44.46 50.34
N LEU A 14 -13.42 -43.58 50.29
CA LEU A 14 -14.04 -43.13 49.04
C LEU A 14 -12.93 -42.57 48.12
N PRO A 15 -12.81 -43.02 46.86
CA PRO A 15 -11.78 -42.50 45.97
C PRO A 15 -11.94 -40.99 45.80
N PRO A 16 -10.83 -40.23 45.71
CA PRO A 16 -10.90 -38.79 45.54
C PRO A 16 -11.72 -38.46 44.28
N ALA A 17 -12.63 -37.49 44.41
CA ALA A 17 -13.49 -37.08 43.31
C ALA A 17 -12.64 -36.68 42.08
N PRO A 18 -13.07 -37.04 40.86
CA PRO A 18 -12.37 -36.64 39.66
C PRO A 18 -12.29 -35.12 39.60
N LEU A 19 -11.09 -34.60 39.29
CA LEU A 19 -10.89 -33.16 39.08
C LEU A 19 -11.91 -32.66 38.04
N PRO A 20 -12.57 -31.51 38.27
CA PRO A 20 -13.49 -30.96 37.29
C PRO A 20 -12.75 -30.72 35.97
N PRO A 21 -13.38 -30.98 34.82
CA PRO A 21 -12.76 -30.72 33.52
C PRO A 21 -12.32 -29.26 33.48
N ALA A 22 -11.09 -29.03 33.03
CA ALA A 22 -10.57 -27.68 32.87
C ALA A 22 -11.57 -26.86 32.02
N PRO A 23 -11.98 -25.68 32.49
CA PRO A 23 -12.96 -24.90 31.75
C PRO A 23 -12.45 -24.58 30.35
N TRP A 24 -13.29 -24.78 29.33
CA TRP A 24 -12.98 -24.49 27.93
C TRP A 24 -12.53 -23.04 27.65
N TRP A 25 -12.75 -22.11 28.60
CA TRP A 25 -12.29 -20.72 28.53
C TRP A 25 -10.87 -20.50 29.08
N GLN A 26 -10.24 -21.49 29.73
CA GLN A 26 -8.80 -21.49 30.09
C GLN A 26 -7.91 -21.78 28.89
N THR A 27 -8.25 -21.20 27.76
CA THR A 27 -7.34 -21.16 26.63
C THR A 27 -6.15 -20.26 27.04
N PRO A 28 -4.89 -20.73 26.98
CA PRO A 28 -3.77 -19.99 27.57
C PRO A 28 -3.54 -18.66 26.85
N LEU A 29 -3.80 -17.52 27.51
CA LEU A 29 -3.58 -16.15 26.99
C LEU A 29 -2.50 -15.96 25.88
N PRO A 30 -1.29 -16.56 25.95
CA PRO A 30 -0.30 -16.49 24.86
C PRO A 30 -0.80 -16.91 23.46
N TRP A 31 -1.69 -17.89 23.32
CA TRP A 31 -2.16 -18.29 21.98
C TRP A 31 -3.08 -17.23 21.37
N LEU A 32 -3.92 -16.57 22.17
CA LEU A 32 -4.75 -15.45 21.72
C LEU A 32 -3.87 -14.28 21.27
N ALA A 33 -2.84 -13.96 22.04
CA ALA A 33 -1.87 -12.93 21.68
C ALA A 33 -1.18 -13.26 20.35
N LEU A 34 -0.75 -14.51 20.16
CA LEU A 34 -0.14 -14.97 18.90
C LEU A 34 -1.10 -14.84 17.71
N VAL A 35 -2.36 -15.25 17.86
CA VAL A 35 -3.39 -15.13 16.81
C VAL A 35 -3.64 -13.67 16.45
N VAL A 36 -3.72 -12.77 17.43
CA VAL A 36 -3.88 -11.33 17.19
C VAL A 36 -2.68 -10.76 16.45
N VAL A 37 -1.46 -11.10 16.87
CA VAL A 37 -0.23 -10.65 16.20
C VAL A 37 -0.19 -11.13 14.75
N LEU A 38 -0.50 -12.41 14.50
CA LEU A 38 -0.58 -12.96 13.15
C LEU A 38 -1.64 -12.24 12.31
N ALA A 39 -2.83 -11.99 12.86
CA ALA A 39 -3.89 -11.27 12.17
C ALA A 39 -3.45 -9.85 11.78
N VAL A 40 -2.79 -9.13 12.70
CA VAL A 40 -2.22 -7.80 12.44
C VAL A 40 -1.14 -7.89 11.35
N CYS A 41 -0.20 -8.84 11.43
CA CYS A 41 0.84 -9.03 10.41
C CYS A 41 0.25 -9.31 9.03
N VAL A 42 -0.73 -10.22 8.93
CA VAL A 42 -1.43 -10.55 7.68
C VAL A 42 -2.14 -9.33 7.13
N TRP A 43 -2.81 -8.56 7.98
CA TRP A 43 -3.52 -7.36 7.57
C TRP A 43 -2.58 -6.24 7.08
N VAL A 44 -1.45 -6.03 7.77
CA VAL A 44 -0.38 -5.12 7.33
C VAL A 44 0.20 -5.58 6.00
N LEU A 45 0.46 -6.88 5.81
CA LEU A 45 0.96 -7.44 4.55
C LEU A 45 -0.04 -7.29 3.41
N LEU A 46 -1.34 -7.45 3.66
CA LEU A 46 -2.40 -7.22 2.69
C LEU A 46 -2.48 -5.76 2.26
N GLY A 47 -2.45 -4.82 3.22
CA GLY A 47 -2.36 -3.39 2.94
C GLY A 47 -1.05 -3.06 2.20
N TRP A 48 0.05 -3.75 2.53
CA TRP A 48 1.33 -3.57 1.87
C TRP A 48 1.30 -4.01 0.40
N ARG A 49 0.77 -5.21 0.14
CA ARG A 49 0.60 -5.74 -1.22
C ARG A 49 -0.34 -4.90 -2.07
N ARG A 50 -1.49 -4.49 -1.51
CA ARG A 50 -2.50 -3.67 -2.22
C ARG A 50 -1.98 -2.29 -2.61
N GLY A 51 -1.11 -1.70 -1.79
CA GLY A 51 -0.52 -0.39 -2.05
C GLY A 51 0.79 -0.40 -2.85
N ARG A 52 1.34 -1.56 -3.24
CA ARG A 52 2.70 -1.65 -3.79
C ARG A 52 2.88 -0.82 -5.07
N VAL A 53 1.96 -0.95 -6.03
CA VAL A 53 2.03 -0.24 -7.32
C VAL A 53 2.01 1.28 -7.10
N TRP A 54 1.08 1.76 -6.27
CA TRP A 54 0.94 3.18 -5.95
C TRP A 54 2.14 3.74 -5.18
N ARG A 55 2.75 2.94 -4.30
CA ARG A 55 3.99 3.30 -3.59
C ARG A 55 5.15 3.46 -4.56
N LEU A 56 5.31 2.53 -5.50
CA LEU A 56 6.37 2.59 -6.51
C LEU A 56 6.19 3.81 -7.42
N LEU A 57 4.97 4.05 -7.89
CA LEU A 57 4.64 5.23 -8.69
C LEU A 57 4.94 6.53 -7.94
N ARG A 58 4.53 6.63 -6.67
CA ARG A 58 4.81 7.79 -5.80
C ARG A 58 6.31 7.97 -5.56
N ALA A 59 7.05 6.89 -5.31
CA ALA A 59 8.49 6.95 -5.07
C ALA A 59 9.24 7.45 -6.31
N GLN A 60 8.86 6.98 -7.50
CA GLN A 60 9.47 7.46 -8.74
C GLN A 60 9.11 8.92 -9.05
N ALA A 61 7.85 9.30 -8.88
CA ALA A 61 7.43 10.69 -9.03
C ALA A 61 8.24 11.62 -8.10
N ARG A 62 8.41 11.24 -6.83
CA ARG A 62 9.25 11.98 -5.88
C ARG A 62 10.72 12.02 -6.27
N ALA A 63 11.28 10.91 -6.75
CA ALA A 63 12.66 10.87 -7.18
C ALA A 63 12.92 11.88 -8.31
N VAL A 64 11.97 12.06 -9.22
CA VAL A 64 12.00 13.12 -10.25
C VAL A 64 11.99 14.51 -9.60
N LEU A 65 11.07 14.76 -8.66
CA LEU A 65 10.95 16.07 -7.99
C LEU A 65 12.18 16.43 -7.13
N GLN A 66 12.78 15.45 -6.46
CA GLN A 66 13.98 15.64 -5.65
C GLN A 66 15.20 15.94 -6.51
N ARG A 67 15.29 15.38 -7.72
CA ARG A 67 16.47 15.55 -8.57
C ARG A 67 16.62 16.98 -9.10
N GLU A 68 15.50 17.66 -9.32
CA GLU A 68 15.50 19.07 -9.72
C GLU A 68 16.07 20.00 -8.63
N THR A 69 16.00 19.57 -7.37
CA THR A 69 16.61 20.33 -6.25
C THR A 69 18.14 20.18 -6.16
N GLN A 70 18.75 19.26 -6.92
CA GLN A 70 20.19 18.94 -6.82
C GLN A 70 21.10 19.79 -7.72
N GLY A 71 20.59 20.86 -8.34
CA GLY A 71 21.40 21.88 -9.02
C GLY A 71 21.72 21.59 -10.49
N PRO A 72 22.37 22.54 -11.19
CA PRO A 72 22.52 22.53 -12.64
C PRO A 72 23.48 21.43 -13.10
N GLN A 73 22.94 20.44 -13.82
CA GLN A 73 23.70 19.45 -14.59
C GLN A 73 23.93 19.97 -16.01
N THR A 74 24.97 19.49 -16.69
CA THR A 74 25.26 19.88 -18.08
C THR A 74 24.09 19.53 -19.01
N PRO A 75 23.82 20.36 -20.04
CA PRO A 75 22.59 20.29 -20.86
C PRO A 75 22.40 18.98 -21.64
N GLN A 76 23.49 18.29 -21.99
CA GLN A 76 23.40 16.97 -22.64
C GLN A 76 23.01 15.87 -21.66
N LEU A 77 23.61 15.86 -20.47
CA LEU A 77 23.29 14.88 -19.43
C LEU A 77 21.86 15.05 -18.92
N THR A 78 21.36 16.29 -18.82
CA THR A 78 19.97 16.53 -18.43
C THR A 78 18.97 15.97 -19.43
N THR A 79 19.25 16.06 -20.74
CA THR A 79 18.33 15.61 -21.80
C THR A 79 18.18 14.09 -21.84
N GLU A 80 19.28 13.34 -21.72
CA GLU A 80 19.23 11.88 -21.65
C GLU A 80 18.52 11.40 -20.37
N LEU A 81 18.84 12.04 -19.25
CA LEU A 81 18.23 11.73 -17.96
C LEU A 81 16.74 12.06 -17.92
N THR A 82 16.29 13.20 -18.44
CA THR A 82 14.85 13.54 -18.50
C THR A 82 14.10 12.54 -19.35
N THR A 83 14.66 12.11 -20.49
CA THR A 83 14.06 11.09 -21.35
C THR A 83 13.95 9.73 -20.63
N GLN A 84 15.01 9.31 -19.94
CA GLN A 84 15.02 8.07 -19.18
C GLN A 84 14.03 8.11 -18.01
N LEU A 85 13.93 9.24 -17.30
CA LEU A 85 12.96 9.42 -16.22
C LEU A 85 11.52 9.45 -16.74
N ALA A 86 11.26 10.16 -17.84
CA ALA A 86 9.95 10.21 -18.47
C ALA A 86 9.48 8.82 -18.92
N THR A 87 10.37 8.05 -19.55
CA THR A 87 10.07 6.68 -20.00
C THR A 87 9.84 5.72 -18.84
N HIS A 88 10.66 5.77 -17.79
CA HIS A 88 10.44 4.95 -16.58
C HIS A 88 9.12 5.29 -15.89
N LEU A 89 8.84 6.58 -15.75
CA LEU A 89 7.65 7.05 -15.06
C LEU A 89 6.38 6.71 -15.88
N ALA A 90 6.41 6.89 -17.20
CA ALA A 90 5.36 6.43 -18.11
C ALA A 90 5.15 4.90 -18.01
N ALA A 91 6.24 4.11 -17.94
CA ALA A 91 6.15 2.67 -17.78
C ALA A 91 5.51 2.27 -16.45
N GLN A 92 5.85 2.93 -15.33
CA GLN A 92 5.18 2.69 -14.05
C GLN A 92 3.72 3.11 -14.06
N LEU A 93 3.39 4.20 -14.74
CA LEU A 93 2.00 4.61 -14.90
C LEU A 93 1.19 3.56 -15.64
N ARG A 94 1.73 2.95 -16.70
CA ARG A 94 1.07 1.85 -17.44
C ARG A 94 0.75 0.64 -16.55
N LEU A 95 1.57 0.35 -15.54
CA LEU A 95 1.28 -0.71 -14.56
C LEU A 95 0.09 -0.38 -13.65
N ALA A 96 -0.19 0.91 -13.46
CA ALA A 96 -1.25 1.40 -12.59
C ALA A 96 -2.56 1.68 -13.34
N LEU A 97 -2.46 2.19 -14.58
CA LEU A 97 -3.55 2.63 -15.43
C LEU A 97 -3.16 2.46 -16.91
N PRO A 98 -3.95 1.75 -17.73
CA PRO A 98 -3.66 1.61 -19.17
C PRO A 98 -3.70 2.98 -19.86
N GLU A 99 -2.96 3.13 -20.96
CA GLU A 99 -2.85 4.41 -21.69
C GLU A 99 -4.20 4.97 -22.15
N ALA A 100 -5.16 4.10 -22.47
CA ALA A 100 -6.51 4.50 -22.84
C ALA A 100 -7.26 5.27 -21.72
N GLY A 101 -6.86 5.07 -20.47
CA GLY A 101 -7.42 5.76 -19.30
C GLY A 101 -6.70 7.06 -18.94
N TRP A 102 -5.62 7.43 -19.64
CA TRP A 102 -4.85 8.62 -19.30
C TRP A 102 -5.63 9.88 -19.69
N PRO A 103 -5.67 10.91 -18.82
CA PRO A 103 -6.27 12.17 -19.21
C PRO A 103 -5.43 12.85 -20.30
N GLN A 104 -6.10 13.52 -21.22
CA GLN A 104 -5.48 14.17 -22.39
C GLN A 104 -4.24 15.03 -22.07
N PRO A 105 -4.24 15.95 -21.09
CA PRO A 105 -3.08 16.78 -20.81
C PRO A 105 -1.85 15.99 -20.35
N LEU A 106 -2.07 14.86 -19.66
CA LEU A 106 -0.99 14.00 -19.21
C LEU A 106 -0.42 13.19 -20.38
N ARG A 107 -1.29 12.72 -21.29
CA ARG A 107 -0.87 12.06 -22.51
C ARG A 107 -0.05 12.99 -23.40
N THR A 108 -0.52 14.22 -23.62
CA THR A 108 0.22 15.23 -24.39
C THR A 108 1.55 15.58 -23.75
N ALA A 109 1.63 15.65 -22.41
CA ALA A 109 2.88 15.87 -21.70
C ALA A 109 3.89 14.75 -21.95
N PHE A 110 3.48 13.47 -21.83
CA PHE A 110 4.37 12.34 -22.11
C PHE A 110 4.74 12.21 -23.59
N ASP A 111 3.82 12.54 -24.49
CA ASP A 111 4.13 12.56 -25.93
C ASP A 111 5.12 13.69 -26.26
N ALA A 112 4.95 14.89 -25.69
CA ALA A 112 5.90 15.99 -25.84
C ALA A 112 7.30 15.60 -25.33
N LEU A 113 7.38 14.93 -24.17
CA LEU A 113 8.64 14.41 -23.63
C LEU A 113 9.25 13.31 -24.50
N ARG A 114 8.42 12.52 -25.17
CA ARG A 114 8.86 11.43 -26.05
C ARG A 114 9.40 11.95 -27.38
N PHE A 115 8.77 12.96 -27.97
CA PHE A 115 9.10 13.46 -29.30
C PHE A 115 9.99 14.71 -29.30
N ALA A 116 10.01 15.48 -28.21
CA ALA A 116 10.82 16.68 -28.06
C ALA A 116 11.56 16.74 -26.69
N PRO A 117 12.40 15.74 -26.38
CA PRO A 117 13.10 15.65 -25.08
C PRO A 117 14.11 16.78 -24.84
N ALA A 118 14.66 17.37 -25.91
CA ALA A 118 15.64 18.46 -25.84
C ALA A 118 14.98 19.86 -25.75
N SER A 119 13.66 19.93 -25.64
CA SER A 119 12.98 21.22 -25.49
C SER A 119 13.31 21.85 -24.14
N ALA A 120 13.41 23.19 -24.11
CA ALA A 120 13.63 23.92 -22.86
C ALA A 120 12.51 23.68 -21.82
N GLU A 121 11.33 23.28 -22.29
CA GLU A 121 10.15 23.01 -21.47
C GLU A 121 10.10 21.58 -20.92
N ALA A 122 10.83 20.62 -21.51
CA ALA A 122 10.86 19.23 -21.09
C ALA A 122 11.04 19.00 -19.56
N PRO A 123 11.99 19.64 -18.86
CA PRO A 123 12.11 19.46 -17.41
C PRO A 123 10.88 19.97 -16.65
N ILE A 124 10.28 21.07 -17.11
CA ILE A 124 9.08 21.67 -16.51
C ILE A 124 7.87 20.75 -16.72
N THR A 125 7.69 20.25 -17.94
CA THR A 125 6.63 19.30 -18.29
C THR A 125 6.75 17.99 -17.50
N LEU A 126 7.97 17.45 -17.36
CA LEU A 126 8.24 16.25 -16.58
C LEU A 126 7.95 16.47 -15.08
N LYS A 127 8.36 17.61 -14.53
CA LYS A 127 8.07 17.99 -13.14
C LYS A 127 6.57 18.08 -12.90
N ALA A 128 5.84 18.79 -13.75
CA ALA A 128 4.39 18.92 -13.63
C ALA A 128 3.72 17.54 -13.66
N ALA A 129 4.08 16.69 -14.63
CA ALA A 129 3.59 15.31 -14.71
C ALA A 129 3.90 14.52 -13.42
N ALA A 130 5.13 14.61 -12.90
CA ALA A 130 5.51 13.95 -11.64
C ALA A 130 4.70 14.45 -10.43
N GLN A 131 4.45 15.75 -10.30
CA GLN A 131 3.62 16.31 -9.22
C GLN A 131 2.18 15.81 -9.28
N THR A 132 1.57 15.80 -10.47
CA THR A 132 0.20 15.29 -10.66
C THR A 132 0.10 13.81 -10.30
N LEU A 133 1.11 13.01 -10.65
CA LEU A 133 1.15 11.60 -10.32
C LEU A 133 1.46 11.33 -8.85
N GLU A 134 2.31 12.13 -8.20
CA GLU A 134 2.57 11.99 -6.77
C GLU A 134 1.28 12.24 -5.95
N THR A 135 0.56 13.31 -6.27
CA THR A 135 -0.69 13.68 -5.59
C THR A 135 -1.76 12.61 -5.79
N ALA A 136 -1.97 12.17 -7.03
CA ALA A 136 -2.90 11.08 -7.35
C ALA A 136 -2.53 9.75 -6.67
N ALA A 137 -1.24 9.35 -6.73
CA ALA A 137 -0.76 8.13 -6.10
C ALA A 137 -0.87 8.18 -4.57
N THR A 138 -0.72 9.36 -3.96
CA THR A 138 -0.90 9.55 -2.52
C THR A 138 -2.37 9.35 -2.11
N GLN A 139 -3.31 9.87 -2.88
CA GLN A 139 -4.74 9.64 -2.64
C GLN A 139 -5.11 8.16 -2.84
N ALA A 140 -4.59 7.53 -3.90
CA ALA A 140 -4.77 6.11 -4.17
C ALA A 140 -4.22 5.22 -3.04
N LEU A 141 -3.07 5.58 -2.46
CA LEU A 141 -2.48 4.86 -1.32
C LEU A 141 -3.37 4.89 -0.08
N ARG A 142 -3.96 6.05 0.24
CA ARG A 142 -4.92 6.16 1.36
C ARG A 142 -6.16 5.32 1.10
N ALA A 143 -6.63 5.32 -0.16
CA ALA A 143 -7.80 4.53 -0.56
C ALA A 143 -7.51 3.02 -0.69
N ALA A 144 -6.26 2.60 -0.91
CA ALA A 144 -5.86 1.19 -1.05
C ALA A 144 -6.09 0.36 0.21
N TRP A 145 -6.15 1.02 1.37
CA TRP A 145 -6.57 0.39 2.62
C TRP A 145 -7.98 -0.18 2.54
N TRP A 146 -8.87 0.58 1.91
CA TRP A 146 -10.29 0.28 1.79
C TRP A 146 -10.61 -0.63 0.58
N GLY A 147 -9.62 -0.96 -0.24
CA GLY A 147 -9.75 -1.87 -1.36
C GLY A 147 -9.10 -1.36 -2.64
N ARG A 148 -8.80 -2.29 -3.56
CA ARG A 148 -8.14 -1.99 -4.84
C ARG A 148 -9.01 -1.13 -5.76
N ALA A 149 -10.32 -1.41 -5.82
CA ALA A 149 -11.25 -0.64 -6.64
C ALA A 149 -11.36 0.82 -6.18
N ARG A 150 -11.42 1.05 -4.85
CA ARG A 150 -11.42 2.40 -4.27
C ARG A 150 -10.12 3.15 -4.56
N ALA A 151 -8.96 2.48 -4.45
CA ALA A 151 -7.68 3.08 -4.83
C ALA A 151 -7.65 3.54 -6.28
N HIS A 152 -8.13 2.69 -7.19
CA HIS A 152 -8.16 2.98 -8.61
C HIS A 152 -9.13 4.13 -8.93
N ALA A 153 -10.33 4.12 -8.35
CA ALA A 153 -11.30 5.21 -8.52
C ALA A 153 -10.75 6.55 -7.99
N ALA A 154 -10.14 6.56 -6.81
CA ALA A 154 -9.51 7.75 -6.24
C ALA A 154 -8.35 8.26 -7.13
N PHE A 155 -7.54 7.36 -7.67
CA PHE A 155 -6.45 7.71 -8.59
C PHE A 155 -6.96 8.38 -9.86
N VAL A 156 -7.93 7.76 -10.54
CA VAL A 156 -8.52 8.27 -11.79
C VAL A 156 -9.22 9.60 -11.55
N HIS A 157 -10.00 9.71 -10.47
CA HIS A 157 -10.69 10.94 -10.11
C HIS A 157 -9.70 12.09 -9.86
N SER A 158 -8.61 11.82 -9.13
CA SER A 158 -7.55 12.80 -8.88
C SER A 158 -6.88 13.28 -10.17
N LEU A 159 -6.53 12.34 -11.06
CA LEU A 159 -5.93 12.64 -12.34
C LEU A 159 -6.85 13.49 -13.24
N GLN A 160 -8.13 13.14 -13.30
CA GLN A 160 -9.13 13.90 -14.07
C GLN A 160 -9.33 15.31 -13.51
N HIS A 161 -9.41 15.44 -12.19
CA HIS A 161 -9.59 16.73 -11.54
C HIS A 161 -8.39 17.66 -11.78
N VAL A 162 -7.16 17.14 -11.74
CA VAL A 162 -5.97 17.93 -12.03
C VAL A 162 -5.87 18.25 -13.52
N ALA A 163 -6.26 17.33 -14.40
CA ALA A 163 -6.35 17.57 -15.83
C ALA A 163 -7.32 18.72 -16.17
N LEU A 164 -8.49 18.77 -15.53
CA LEU A 164 -9.45 19.86 -15.69
C LEU A 164 -8.87 21.21 -15.24
N LYS A 165 -8.11 21.23 -14.14
CA LYS A 165 -7.43 22.44 -13.65
C LYS A 165 -6.33 22.94 -14.59
N ALA A 166 -5.71 22.06 -15.37
CA ALA A 166 -4.66 22.45 -16.30
C ALA A 166 -5.20 23.10 -17.59
N VAL A 167 -6.51 23.04 -17.83
CA VAL A 167 -7.18 23.58 -19.02
C VAL A 167 -7.84 24.95 -18.75
N GLN A 168 -8.00 25.32 -17.48
CA GLN A 168 -8.57 26.60 -17.03
C GLN A 168 -7.47 27.64 -16.80
#